data_AF-A0A353BIR6-F1
#
_entry.id   AF-A0A353BIR6-F1
#
_cell.length_a   1.000
_cell.length_b   1.000
_cell.length_c   1.000
_cell.angle_alpha   90.00
_cell.angle_beta   90.00
_cell.angle_gamma   90.00
#
_symmetry.space_group_name_H-M   'P 1'
#
loop_
_entity.id
_entity.type
_entity.pdbx_description
1 polymer ?
#
loop_
_entity_poly.entity_id
_entity_poly.type
_entity_poly.pdbx_seq_one_letter_code
_entity_poly.pdbx_strand_id
1 'polypeptide(L)'
;MEQKMDLLSGNRTSPSPPGKRRQAWTAALGILAALAVGLALSLVLAGCGKSPVEAPTTTVITGTASVTISGANGWRADYSFRSGGYTYGKISLFSPDQSTSILEANGIQEGSGTTAPADGYSTSAQAILGHTYFIKTDAVPHYGRISVIGLNQVGKYTSITVNFDWVVQTEGGNRSLQ
;
A
#
# COMPACT_ATOMS: atom_id res chain seq x y z
N MET A 1 45.75 -47.59 63.57
CA MET A 1 44.44 -46.94 63.78
C MET A 1 43.59 -47.22 62.54
N GLU A 2 42.97 -48.38 62.30
CA GLU A 2 42.41 -49.47 63.13
C GLU A 2 41.20 -49.15 64.03
N GLN A 3 40.06 -49.79 63.67
CA GLN A 3 38.90 -50.24 64.49
C GLN A 3 38.01 -49.15 65.14
N LYS A 4 36.68 -49.30 65.34
CA LYS A 4 35.67 -50.40 65.25
C LYS A 4 34.26 -49.76 64.99
N MET A 5 33.26 -50.39 64.34
CA MET A 5 32.10 -51.14 64.92
C MET A 5 31.35 -50.45 66.10
N ASP A 6 30.02 -50.48 66.27
CA ASP A 6 28.94 -51.23 65.60
C ASP A 6 27.49 -50.71 65.91
N LEU A 7 26.53 -51.07 65.05
CA LEU A 7 25.12 -51.50 65.29
C LEU A 7 24.07 -50.74 66.17
N LEU A 8 22.89 -50.55 65.53
CA LEU A 8 21.50 -50.94 65.95
C LEU A 8 20.53 -50.04 66.76
N SER A 9 19.24 -50.32 66.44
CA SER A 9 17.97 -50.03 67.15
C SER A 9 17.25 -48.70 66.79
N GLY A 10 15.93 -48.66 66.54
CA GLY A 10 14.89 -49.68 66.72
C GLY A 10 13.66 -49.53 65.81
N ASN A 11 12.64 -50.37 66.05
CA ASN A 11 11.52 -50.68 65.14
C ASN A 11 10.15 -50.54 65.86
N ARG A 12 9.02 -50.62 65.11
CA ARG A 12 7.58 -50.65 65.52
C ARG A 12 6.94 -49.26 65.74
N THR A 13 5.65 -49.00 65.43
CA THR A 13 4.55 -49.80 64.82
C THR A 13 3.45 -48.87 64.25
N SER A 14 2.64 -49.36 63.30
CA SER A 14 1.41 -48.68 62.82
C SER A 14 0.20 -48.91 63.76
N PRO A 15 -0.82 -48.03 63.77
CA PRO A 15 -2.07 -48.35 63.03
C PRO A 15 -2.77 -47.13 62.37
N SER A 16 -3.88 -47.40 61.68
CA SER A 16 -4.73 -46.47 60.88
C SER A 16 -6.22 -46.84 61.08
N PRO A 17 -7.22 -46.20 60.42
CA PRO A 17 -7.72 -44.81 60.47
C PRO A 17 -9.13 -44.74 61.15
N PRO A 18 -9.91 -43.62 61.07
CA PRO A 18 -11.03 -43.58 60.10
C PRO A 18 -11.55 -42.18 59.65
N GLY A 19 -12.43 -42.12 58.62
CA GLY A 19 -13.69 -41.35 58.75
C GLY A 19 -14.00 -40.10 57.87
N LYS A 20 -14.41 -40.31 56.61
CA LYS A 20 -15.42 -39.58 55.79
C LYS A 20 -16.05 -38.22 56.24
N ARG A 21 -16.11 -37.25 55.28
CA ARG A 21 -17.20 -36.28 54.88
C ARG A 21 -16.57 -34.90 54.53
N ARG A 22 -16.65 -34.37 53.29
CA ARG A 22 -17.76 -33.72 52.53
C ARG A 22 -18.16 -32.30 53.01
N GLN A 23 -18.37 -31.41 52.02
CA GLN A 23 -18.81 -29.98 52.08
C GLN A 23 -17.72 -28.99 52.57
N ALA A 24 -17.22 -27.97 51.86
CA ALA A 24 -17.63 -27.11 50.71
C ALA A 24 -18.24 -25.75 51.10
N TRP A 25 -17.77 -24.67 50.42
CA TRP A 25 -18.19 -23.24 50.53
C TRP A 25 -17.79 -22.58 51.88
N THR A 26 -17.32 -21.33 52.02
CA THR A 26 -16.93 -20.19 51.15
C THR A 26 -15.59 -19.59 51.70
N ALA A 27 -14.99 -18.43 51.33
CA ALA A 27 -15.25 -17.39 50.33
C ALA A 27 -13.95 -16.62 49.94
N ALA A 28 -13.88 -16.16 48.68
CA ALA A 28 -13.50 -14.81 48.19
C ALA A 28 -12.17 -14.09 48.56
N LEU A 29 -11.76 -13.23 47.59
CA LEU A 29 -10.75 -12.16 47.59
C LEU A 29 -9.26 -12.55 47.37
N GLY A 30 -8.70 -12.00 46.29
CA GLY A 30 -7.34 -12.22 45.77
C GLY A 30 -7.27 -12.17 44.23
N ILE A 31 -7.98 -11.25 43.56
CA ILE A 31 -7.53 -9.88 43.22
C ILE A 31 -6.47 -9.82 42.10
N LEU A 32 -6.87 -9.19 40.98
CA LEU A 32 -6.05 -8.51 39.94
C LEU A 32 -4.93 -9.29 39.21
N ALA A 33 -5.24 -9.81 38.01
CA ALA A 33 -4.29 -9.87 36.88
C ALA A 33 -4.94 -10.18 35.51
N ALA A 34 -5.99 -11.01 35.47
CA ALA A 34 -6.34 -11.77 34.26
C ALA A 34 -7.46 -11.22 33.35
N LEU A 35 -8.11 -10.09 33.67
CA LEU A 35 -9.36 -9.66 32.99
C LEU A 35 -9.33 -8.30 32.29
N ALA A 36 -8.18 -7.61 32.23
CA ALA A 36 -8.06 -6.30 31.57
C ALA A 36 -7.60 -6.38 30.09
N VAL A 37 -6.94 -7.47 29.68
CA VAL A 37 -6.33 -7.60 28.34
C VAL A 37 -7.30 -8.23 27.32
N GLY A 38 -8.19 -9.13 27.76
CA GLY A 38 -9.07 -9.89 26.87
C GLY A 38 -10.25 -9.13 26.27
N LEU A 39 -10.77 -8.10 26.96
CA LEU A 39 -11.99 -7.40 26.54
C LEU A 39 -11.74 -6.01 25.90
N ALA A 40 -10.52 -5.46 26.04
CA ALA A 40 -10.12 -4.24 25.34
C ALA A 40 -9.88 -4.47 23.84
N LEU A 41 -9.54 -5.70 23.45
CA LEU A 41 -9.27 -6.06 22.04
C LEU A 41 -10.56 -6.22 21.21
N SER A 42 -11.71 -6.40 21.85
CA SER A 42 -13.01 -6.61 21.18
C SER A 42 -13.68 -5.32 20.68
N LEU A 43 -13.32 -4.15 21.24
CA LEU A 43 -13.97 -2.86 20.90
C LEU A 43 -13.22 -2.02 19.86
N VAL A 44 -12.05 -2.45 19.38
CA VAL A 44 -11.35 -1.80 18.24
C VAL A 44 -11.98 -2.19 16.88
N LEU A 45 -13.00 -3.06 16.90
CA LEU A 45 -13.72 -3.55 15.71
C LEU A 45 -14.99 -2.74 15.35
N ALA A 46 -15.25 -1.61 16.01
CA ALA A 46 -16.48 -0.82 15.81
C ALA A 46 -16.20 0.68 15.62
N GLY A 47 -15.64 1.07 14.47
CA GLY A 47 -15.59 2.49 14.06
C GLY A 47 -14.66 2.81 12.89
N CYS A 48 -15.24 3.21 11.76
CA CYS A 48 -14.57 3.89 10.64
C CYS A 48 -13.51 3.11 9.83
N GLY A 49 -13.59 1.79 9.77
CA GLY A 49 -13.08 1.07 8.60
C GLY A 49 -14.04 1.28 7.41
N LYS A 50 -13.65 2.10 6.42
CA LYS A 50 -14.19 1.87 5.05
C LYS A 50 -13.81 0.43 4.71
N SER A 51 -14.74 -0.37 4.18
CA SER A 51 -14.38 -1.69 3.63
C SER A 51 -13.13 -1.54 2.76
N PRO A 52 -12.14 -2.45 2.84
CA PRO A 52 -11.05 -2.45 1.88
C PRO A 52 -11.69 -2.42 0.50
N VAL A 53 -11.48 -1.33 -0.23
CA VAL A 53 -12.00 -1.24 -1.59
C VAL A 53 -11.20 -2.29 -2.37
N GLU A 54 -11.88 -3.21 -3.03
CA GLU A 54 -11.19 -4.33 -3.65
C GLU A 54 -10.27 -3.82 -4.76
N ALA A 55 -9.04 -4.35 -4.81
CA ALA A 55 -8.14 -4.08 -5.91
C ALA A 55 -8.79 -4.58 -7.22
N PRO A 56 -8.55 -3.93 -8.37
CA PRO A 56 -9.05 -4.40 -9.64
C PRO A 56 -8.69 -5.87 -9.86
N THR A 57 -9.67 -6.68 -10.25
CA THR A 57 -9.46 -8.08 -10.61
C THR A 57 -8.69 -8.25 -11.92
N THR A 58 -8.53 -7.16 -12.67
CA THR A 58 -7.63 -7.07 -13.82
C THR A 58 -6.29 -6.48 -13.40
N THR A 59 -5.21 -7.09 -13.90
CA THR A 59 -3.85 -6.57 -13.81
C THR A 59 -3.68 -5.28 -14.63
N VAL A 60 -4.58 -4.98 -15.56
CA VAL A 60 -4.53 -3.78 -16.39
C VAL A 60 -5.79 -2.95 -16.19
N ILE A 61 -5.61 -1.63 -16.05
CA ILE A 61 -6.67 -0.62 -16.00
C ILE A 61 -6.48 0.41 -17.12
N THR A 62 -7.57 0.94 -17.66
CA THR A 62 -7.56 1.89 -18.78
C THR A 62 -8.49 3.08 -18.52
N GLY A 63 -8.25 4.16 -19.25
CA GLY A 63 -9.17 5.30 -19.28
C GLY A 63 -8.71 6.42 -20.21
N THR A 64 -9.47 7.49 -20.22
CA THR A 64 -9.17 8.74 -20.91
C THR A 64 -9.18 9.87 -19.88
N ALA A 65 -8.27 10.83 -20.01
CA ALA A 65 -8.14 11.92 -19.05
C ALA A 65 -7.63 13.21 -19.69
N SER A 66 -7.80 14.30 -18.93
CA SER A 66 -7.27 15.62 -19.24
C SER A 66 -6.48 16.14 -18.05
N VAL A 67 -5.33 16.75 -18.30
CA VAL A 67 -4.57 17.51 -17.29
C VAL A 67 -4.39 18.93 -17.81
N THR A 68 -4.72 19.91 -16.97
CA THR A 68 -4.77 21.32 -17.35
C THR A 68 -3.98 22.17 -16.37
N ILE A 69 -3.04 22.95 -16.89
CA ILE A 69 -2.48 24.10 -16.18
C ILE A 69 -3.33 25.33 -16.51
N SER A 70 -3.72 26.08 -15.47
CA SER A 70 -4.35 27.39 -15.58
C SER A 70 -3.58 28.36 -14.68
N GLY A 71 -2.95 29.40 -15.22
CA GLY A 71 -2.18 30.35 -14.42
C GLY A 71 -0.94 30.94 -15.10
N ALA A 72 -0.01 31.45 -14.31
CA ALA A 72 1.24 32.05 -14.78
C ALA A 72 2.32 30.98 -15.12
N ASN A 73 3.51 31.42 -15.53
CA ASN A 73 4.60 30.52 -15.91
C ASN A 73 5.07 29.66 -14.73
N GLY A 74 5.52 28.44 -15.01
CA GLY A 74 6.08 27.53 -14.01
C GLY A 74 5.07 26.75 -13.17
N TRP A 75 3.79 26.78 -13.54
CA TRP A 75 2.74 26.04 -12.85
C TRP A 75 2.75 24.56 -13.25
N ARG A 76 2.29 23.70 -12.34
CA ARG A 76 2.24 22.24 -12.48
C ARG A 76 0.86 21.71 -12.14
N ALA A 77 0.37 20.74 -12.88
CA ALA A 77 -0.91 20.08 -12.65
C ALA A 77 -0.72 18.57 -12.67
N ASP A 78 -1.28 17.86 -11.68
CA ASP A 78 -1.08 16.42 -11.50
C ASP A 78 -2.34 15.62 -11.91
N TYR A 79 -2.14 14.50 -12.59
CA TYR A 79 -3.17 13.48 -12.80
C TYR A 79 -2.74 12.16 -12.14
N SER A 80 -3.60 11.61 -11.28
CA SER A 80 -3.38 10.33 -10.59
C SER A 80 -4.14 9.20 -11.28
N PHE A 81 -3.46 8.11 -11.62
CA PHE A 81 -4.12 6.91 -12.16
C PHE A 81 -4.81 6.18 -11.01
N ARG A 82 -6.13 6.00 -11.09
CA ARG A 82 -6.93 5.45 -9.98
C ARG A 82 -7.93 4.42 -10.49
N SER A 83 -8.06 3.33 -9.75
CA SER A 83 -9.11 2.32 -9.91
C SER A 83 -9.30 1.58 -8.58
N GLY A 84 -10.51 1.10 -8.30
CA GLY A 84 -10.79 0.38 -7.04
C GLY A 84 -10.41 1.16 -5.77
N GLY A 85 -10.45 2.49 -5.77
CA GLY A 85 -10.01 3.32 -4.64
C GLY A 85 -8.49 3.43 -4.44
N TYR A 86 -7.68 2.66 -5.17
CA TYR A 86 -6.22 2.73 -5.17
C TYR A 86 -5.70 3.84 -6.10
N THR A 87 -4.44 4.24 -5.88
CA THR A 87 -3.68 5.13 -6.77
C THR A 87 -2.42 4.41 -7.25
N TYR A 88 -2.31 4.23 -8.56
CA TYR A 88 -1.20 3.56 -9.24
C TYR A 88 -0.23 4.61 -9.79
N GLY A 89 0.23 5.49 -8.91
CA GLY A 89 1.08 6.64 -9.25
C GLY A 89 0.38 7.76 -10.04
N LYS A 90 1.19 8.63 -10.66
CA LYS A 90 0.74 9.85 -11.32
C LYS A 90 1.63 10.28 -12.50
N ILE A 91 1.12 11.22 -13.29
CA ILE A 91 1.92 12.13 -14.13
C ILE A 91 1.67 13.57 -13.71
N SER A 92 2.63 14.44 -14.01
CA SER A 92 2.51 15.89 -13.89
C SER A 92 2.63 16.53 -15.27
N LEU A 93 1.76 17.49 -15.58
CA LEU A 93 1.97 18.46 -16.65
C LEU A 93 2.66 19.69 -16.05
N PHE A 94 3.71 20.16 -16.72
CA PHE A 94 4.47 21.37 -16.39
C PHE A 94 4.59 22.26 -17.64
N SER A 95 4.66 23.58 -17.45
CA SER A 95 5.00 24.52 -18.52
C SER A 95 5.91 25.65 -18.02
N PRO A 96 7.18 25.72 -18.48
CA PRO A 96 8.13 26.74 -18.02
C PRO A 96 7.86 28.12 -18.62
N ASP A 97 7.30 28.17 -19.82
CA ASP A 97 7.21 29.33 -20.72
C ASP A 97 5.77 29.66 -21.15
N GLN A 98 4.82 28.74 -20.91
CA GLN A 98 3.46 28.73 -21.45
C GLN A 98 3.39 28.68 -22.99
N SER A 99 4.32 27.96 -23.59
CA SER A 99 4.27 27.47 -24.98
C SER A 99 4.70 26.01 -25.09
N THR A 100 5.51 25.53 -24.15
CA THR A 100 6.00 24.16 -24.06
C THR A 100 5.19 23.39 -23.02
N SER A 101 4.57 22.28 -23.43
CA SER A 101 3.94 21.31 -22.54
C SER A 101 4.91 20.18 -22.23
N ILE A 102 5.23 19.98 -20.95
CA ILE A 102 6.16 18.96 -20.49
C ILE A 102 5.40 17.98 -19.60
N LEU A 103 5.47 16.69 -19.93
CA LEU A 103 4.98 15.61 -19.09
C LEU A 103 6.13 15.10 -18.24
N GLU A 104 5.88 14.94 -16.95
CA GLU A 104 6.85 14.50 -15.95
C GLU A 104 6.31 13.31 -15.17
N ALA A 105 7.18 12.35 -14.86
CA ALA A 105 6.86 11.11 -14.16
C ALA A 105 8.12 10.60 -13.42
N ASN A 106 7.99 9.51 -12.65
CA ASN A 106 9.17 8.85 -12.08
C ASN A 106 10.05 8.21 -13.18
N GLY A 107 9.45 7.90 -14.33
CA GLY A 107 10.15 7.69 -15.58
C GLY A 107 9.18 7.91 -16.74
N ILE A 108 9.62 8.53 -17.82
CA ILE A 108 8.88 8.67 -19.08
C ILE A 108 9.81 8.43 -20.27
N GLN A 109 9.29 7.74 -21.29
CA GLN A 109 10.01 7.40 -22.51
C GLN A 109 9.02 7.31 -23.66
N GLU A 110 9.31 7.96 -24.78
CA GLU A 110 8.49 7.82 -25.99
C GLU A 110 8.58 6.40 -26.55
N GLY A 111 7.45 5.83 -26.98
CA GLY A 111 7.39 4.48 -27.51
C GLY A 111 5.97 3.97 -27.71
N SER A 112 5.84 2.87 -28.44
CA SER A 112 4.56 2.23 -28.78
C SER A 112 4.58 0.73 -28.49
N GLY A 113 3.41 0.08 -28.59
CA GLY A 113 3.22 -1.32 -28.26
C GLY A 113 2.66 -1.54 -26.85
N THR A 114 2.74 -2.77 -26.37
CA THR A 114 2.07 -3.25 -25.13
C THR A 114 3.02 -3.81 -24.09
N THR A 115 4.32 -3.60 -24.24
CA THR A 115 5.34 -4.00 -23.26
C THR A 115 6.26 -2.81 -23.01
N ALA A 116 6.32 -2.35 -21.76
CA ALA A 116 7.15 -1.23 -21.38
C ALA A 116 8.66 -1.56 -21.51
N PRO A 117 9.51 -0.61 -21.94
CA PRO A 117 10.97 -0.75 -21.91
C PRO A 117 11.53 -1.11 -20.52
N ALA A 118 12.74 -1.66 -20.48
CA ALA A 118 13.45 -1.90 -19.22
C ALA A 118 14.17 -0.62 -18.73
N ASP A 119 14.80 0.06 -19.67
CA ASP A 119 15.70 1.20 -19.55
C ASP A 119 15.40 2.27 -20.62
N GLY A 120 16.11 3.41 -20.58
CA GLY A 120 15.90 4.54 -21.50
C GLY A 120 14.93 5.62 -21.00
N TYR A 121 14.45 5.51 -19.76
CA TYR A 121 13.54 6.48 -19.15
C TYR A 121 14.24 7.78 -18.71
N SER A 122 13.65 8.91 -19.09
CA SER A 122 13.93 10.25 -18.55
C SER A 122 12.94 10.60 -17.44
N THR A 123 13.14 11.69 -16.70
CA THR A 123 12.13 12.20 -15.74
C THR A 123 11.05 13.06 -16.40
N SER A 124 11.31 13.55 -17.62
CA SER A 124 10.39 14.38 -18.39
C SER A 124 10.47 14.11 -19.89
N ALA A 125 9.40 14.44 -20.60
CA ALA A 125 9.31 14.47 -22.06
C ALA A 125 8.38 15.61 -22.50
N GLN A 126 8.58 16.18 -23.69
CA GLN A 126 7.60 17.11 -24.26
C GLN A 126 6.32 16.36 -24.62
N ALA A 127 5.15 16.93 -24.31
CA ALA A 127 3.87 16.40 -24.79
C ALA A 127 3.72 16.74 -26.28
N ILE A 128 3.64 15.73 -27.14
CA ILE A 128 3.44 15.92 -28.58
C ILE A 128 2.15 15.21 -29.00
N LEU A 129 1.28 15.91 -29.72
CA LEU A 129 0.01 15.38 -30.19
C LEU A 129 0.23 14.17 -31.12
N GLY A 130 -0.47 13.06 -30.86
CA GLY A 130 -0.33 11.81 -31.59
C GLY A 130 0.81 10.90 -31.11
N HIS A 131 1.68 11.37 -30.21
CA HIS A 131 2.76 10.56 -29.66
C HIS A 131 2.29 9.72 -28.48
N THR A 132 2.98 8.61 -28.25
CA THR A 132 2.72 7.66 -27.16
C THR A 132 3.97 7.52 -26.30
N TYR A 133 3.78 7.44 -24.99
CA TYR A 133 4.86 7.38 -24.01
C TYR A 133 4.60 6.25 -23.02
N PHE A 134 5.61 5.43 -22.76
CA PHE A 134 5.64 4.57 -21.59
C PHE A 134 6.03 5.38 -20.36
N ILE A 135 5.41 5.07 -19.23
CA ILE A 135 5.65 5.74 -17.95
C ILE A 135 5.88 4.75 -16.82
N LYS A 136 6.75 5.12 -15.88
CA LYS A 136 6.83 4.58 -14.52
C LYS A 136 6.10 5.59 -13.64
N THR A 137 4.94 5.24 -13.11
CA THR A 137 4.02 6.19 -12.48
C THR A 137 4.39 6.52 -11.02
N ASP A 138 5.16 5.65 -10.37
CA ASP A 138 5.60 5.76 -8.98
C ASP A 138 6.95 5.05 -8.74
N ALA A 139 7.33 4.83 -7.47
CA ALA A 139 8.63 4.29 -7.08
C ALA A 139 8.69 2.76 -7.01
N VAL A 140 7.53 2.08 -7.01
CA VAL A 140 7.41 0.62 -7.08
C VAL A 140 6.75 0.33 -8.44
N PRO A 141 7.51 0.44 -9.53
CA PRO A 141 7.03 0.99 -10.79
C PRO A 141 5.83 0.23 -11.33
N HIS A 142 4.64 0.81 -11.15
CA HIS A 142 3.50 0.50 -11.98
C HIS A 142 3.79 1.09 -13.37
N TYR A 143 3.88 0.20 -14.36
CA TYR A 143 4.14 0.61 -15.73
C TYR A 143 2.83 1.06 -16.38
N GLY A 144 2.89 2.17 -17.10
CA GLY A 144 1.77 2.65 -17.90
C GLY A 144 2.21 3.02 -19.30
N ARG A 145 1.21 3.31 -20.13
CA ARG A 145 1.37 3.95 -21.43
C ARG A 145 0.29 4.99 -21.60
N ILE A 146 0.68 6.20 -22.01
CA ILE A 146 -0.21 7.30 -22.34
C ILE A 146 -0.09 7.64 -23.82
N SER A 147 -1.20 7.92 -24.50
CA SER A 147 -1.24 8.39 -25.89
C SER A 147 -1.86 9.78 -25.89
N VAL A 148 -1.14 10.79 -26.34
CA VAL A 148 -1.62 12.18 -26.35
C VAL A 148 -2.60 12.36 -27.52
N ILE A 149 -3.88 12.45 -27.20
CA ILE A 149 -4.98 12.56 -28.18
C ILE A 149 -5.46 14.00 -28.38
N GLY A 150 -5.03 14.95 -27.54
CA GLY A 150 -5.33 16.37 -27.71
C GLY A 150 -4.35 17.25 -26.96
N LEU A 151 -4.01 18.39 -27.55
CA LEU A 151 -3.15 19.40 -26.95
C LEU A 151 -3.74 20.76 -27.29
N ASN A 152 -4.36 21.40 -26.30
CA ASN A 152 -5.04 22.66 -26.45
C ASN A 152 -4.32 23.73 -25.64
N GLN A 153 -3.93 24.83 -26.29
CA GLN A 153 -3.41 26.02 -25.62
C GLN A 153 -4.37 27.18 -25.85
N VAL A 154 -4.82 27.82 -24.77
CA VAL A 154 -5.66 29.02 -24.83
C VAL A 154 -4.80 30.22 -24.50
N GLY A 155 -4.65 31.11 -25.48
CA GLY A 155 -3.89 32.35 -25.35
C GLY A 155 -2.39 32.17 -25.06
N LYS A 156 -1.70 33.30 -24.94
CA LYS A 156 -0.41 33.34 -24.25
C LYS A 156 -0.71 33.62 -22.79
N TYR A 157 -0.27 32.73 -21.91
CA TYR A 157 -0.41 32.83 -20.44
C TYR A 157 -1.80 32.56 -19.83
N THR A 158 -2.70 31.78 -20.45
CA THR A 158 -4.01 31.45 -19.86
C THR A 158 -4.13 29.99 -19.44
N SER A 159 -4.05 29.04 -20.39
CA SER A 159 -4.05 27.62 -20.06
C SER A 159 -3.40 26.72 -21.11
N ILE A 160 -2.90 25.57 -20.65
CA ILE A 160 -2.50 24.45 -21.49
C ILE A 160 -3.19 23.19 -20.95
N THR A 161 -3.90 22.49 -21.82
CA THR A 161 -4.56 21.21 -21.55
C THR A 161 -3.97 20.12 -22.44
N VAL A 162 -3.54 19.02 -21.82
CA VAL A 162 -3.17 17.78 -22.51
C VAL A 162 -4.26 16.74 -22.24
N ASN A 163 -4.85 16.22 -23.31
CA ASN A 163 -5.81 15.11 -23.28
C ASN A 163 -5.08 13.84 -23.72
N PHE A 164 -5.31 12.74 -23.01
CA PHE A 164 -4.62 11.48 -23.27
C PHE A 164 -5.50 10.27 -22.93
N ASP A 165 -5.39 9.24 -23.77
CA ASP A 165 -5.78 7.89 -23.39
C ASP A 165 -4.64 7.25 -22.59
N TRP A 166 -4.98 6.37 -21.67
CA TRP A 166 -4.00 5.70 -20.81
C TRP A 166 -4.35 4.26 -20.50
N VAL A 167 -3.30 3.49 -20.25
CA VAL A 167 -3.34 2.13 -19.71
C VAL A 167 -2.27 2.02 -18.62
N VAL A 168 -2.58 1.38 -17.50
CA VAL A 168 -1.65 1.18 -16.37
C VAL A 168 -1.78 -0.24 -15.85
N GLN A 169 -0.62 -0.86 -15.59
CA GLN A 169 -0.46 -2.14 -14.93
C GLN A 169 -0.57 -1.95 -13.41
N THR A 170 -1.45 -2.72 -12.76
CA THR A 170 -1.73 -2.65 -11.32
C THR A 170 -0.80 -3.55 -10.48
N GLU A 171 -0.04 -4.44 -11.12
CA GLU A 171 1.05 -5.21 -10.52
C GLU A 171 2.40 -4.48 -10.69
N GLY A 172 2.91 -3.88 -9.62
CA GLY A 172 4.22 -3.20 -9.64
C GLY A 172 5.35 -4.08 -10.16
N GLY A 173 6.13 -3.57 -11.12
CA GLY A 173 7.23 -4.29 -11.76
C GLY A 173 6.85 -5.08 -13.02
N ASN A 174 5.58 -5.42 -13.23
CA ASN A 174 5.12 -6.07 -14.46
C ASN A 174 5.10 -5.05 -15.62
N ARG A 175 5.71 -5.40 -16.75
CA ARG A 175 5.85 -4.51 -17.92
C ARG A 175 4.78 -4.74 -19.00
N SER A 176 3.93 -5.76 -18.85
CA SER A 176 2.84 -6.04 -19.80
C SER A 176 1.66 -5.08 -19.60
N LEU A 177 1.11 -4.60 -20.70
CA LEU A 177 -0.05 -3.69 -20.77
C LEU A 177 -1.17 -4.32 -21.65
N GLN A 178 -1.28 -5.64 -21.61
CA GLN A 178 -2.33 -6.46 -22.22
C GLN A 178 -3.21 -7.10 -21.15
#